data_AF-A0A3D3RPG4-F1
#
_entry.id   AF-A0A3D3RPG4-F1
#
_cell.length_a   1.000
_cell.length_b   1.000
_cell.length_c   1.000
_cell.angle_alpha   90.00
_cell.angle_beta   90.00
_cell.angle_gamma   90.00
#
_symmetry.space_group_name_H-M   'P 1'
#
loop_
_entity.id
_entity.type
_entity.pdbx_description
1 polymer ?
#
loop_
_entity_poly.entity_id
_entity_poly.type
_entity_poly.pdbx_seq_one_letter_code
_entity_poly.pdbx_strand_id
1 'polypeptide(L)'
;AWGIDFTLNPNWDGEDGAWAVTNPPQEYNWGGSYIHAATGTDNPEHVKDIILALTANKDNLLKISKEYSDFTNTQSGMREAATDDANFASDFLGGQNAYKYFAPVAENIKIAPLSAYDQGCVELIQNSFGDYLQDKIDFDKAKSNFETAIKERYPDITEVQWAE
;
A
#
# COMPACT_ATOMS: atom_id res chain seq x y z
N ALA A 1 3.64 5.12 3.16
CA ALA A 1 4.83 4.73 3.94
C ALA A 1 5.94 4.19 3.04
N TRP A 2 5.84 2.97 2.50
CA TRP A 2 6.87 2.31 1.67
C TRP A 2 7.58 3.20 0.63
N GLY A 3 6.84 4.03 -0.11
CA GLY A 3 7.41 4.86 -1.16
C GLY A 3 8.46 5.87 -0.70
N ILE A 4 8.51 6.25 0.58
CA ILE A 4 9.55 7.17 1.10
C ILE A 4 10.91 6.47 1.08
N ASP A 5 11.04 5.37 1.81
CA ASP A 5 12.35 4.73 2.03
C ASP A 5 12.80 3.80 0.90
N PHE A 6 11.86 3.25 0.12
CA PHE A 6 12.21 2.32 -0.96
C PHE A 6 12.23 2.96 -2.35
N THR A 7 11.56 4.11 -2.53
CA THR A 7 11.49 4.78 -3.82
C THR A 7 12.11 6.16 -3.76
N LEU A 8 11.65 7.07 -2.90
CA LEU A 8 12.10 8.46 -2.93
C LEU A 8 13.55 8.59 -2.44
N ASN A 9 13.84 8.13 -1.22
CA ASN A 9 15.16 8.28 -0.61
C ASN A 9 16.31 7.69 -1.44
N PRO A 10 16.27 6.42 -1.89
CA PRO A 10 17.37 5.84 -2.67
C PRO A 10 17.51 6.40 -4.09
N ASN A 11 16.50 7.11 -4.61
CA ASN A 11 16.52 7.68 -5.96
C ASN A 11 16.57 9.22 -5.98
N TRP A 12 16.71 9.87 -4.82
CA TRP A 12 16.83 11.32 -4.69
C TRP A 12 18.30 11.70 -4.52
N ASP A 13 18.80 12.58 -5.40
CA ASP A 13 20.17 13.09 -5.39
C ASP A 13 20.29 14.52 -4.82
N GLY A 14 19.17 15.11 -4.40
CA GLY A 14 19.14 16.43 -3.78
C GLY A 14 19.25 16.39 -2.26
N GLU A 15 19.04 17.55 -1.64
CA GLU A 15 19.14 17.71 -0.19
C GLU A 15 17.94 17.11 0.56
N ASP A 16 18.18 16.68 1.79
CA ASP A 16 17.14 16.32 2.76
C ASP A 16 16.17 17.48 2.99
N GLY A 17 14.89 17.16 3.22
CA GLY A 17 13.83 18.14 3.42
C GLY A 17 13.26 18.77 2.15
N ALA A 18 13.71 18.35 0.97
CA ALA A 18 13.06 18.69 -0.30
C ALA A 18 11.70 18.00 -0.47
N TRP A 19 11.47 16.88 0.24
CA TRP A 19 10.24 16.10 0.23
C TRP A 19 9.46 16.25 1.53
N ALA A 20 8.13 16.22 1.42
CA ALA A 20 7.23 16.21 2.55
C ALA A 20 5.98 15.37 2.25
N VAL A 21 5.32 14.93 3.31
CA VAL A 21 4.05 14.22 3.28
C VAL A 21 2.92 15.21 3.61
N THR A 22 1.78 15.03 2.95
CA THR A 22 0.55 15.76 3.22
C THR A 22 -0.66 14.84 3.09
N ASN A 23 -1.83 15.30 3.52
CA ASN A 23 -3.08 14.57 3.32
C ASN A 23 -3.35 14.36 1.82
N PRO A 24 -3.69 13.13 1.39
CA PRO A 24 -4.04 12.90 0.00
C PRO A 24 -5.41 13.52 -0.32
N PRO A 25 -5.69 13.87 -1.59
CA PRO A 25 -7.00 14.37 -2.00
C PRO A 25 -8.11 13.31 -1.81
N GLN A 26 -7.74 12.04 -1.78
CA GLN A 26 -8.59 10.90 -1.45
C GLN A 26 -7.80 9.94 -0.57
N GLU A 27 -8.41 9.47 0.51
CA GLU A 27 -7.82 8.45 1.38
C GLU A 27 -7.89 7.08 0.70
N TYR A 28 -6.76 6.37 0.63
CA TYR A 28 -6.67 5.04 0.03
C TYR A 28 -5.54 4.23 0.68
N ASN A 29 -5.60 2.89 0.52
CA ASN A 29 -4.45 2.02 0.70
C ASN A 29 -4.02 1.44 -0.65
N TRP A 30 -2.73 1.17 -0.79
CA TRP A 30 -2.20 0.38 -1.90
C TRP A 30 -1.00 -0.43 -1.42
N GLY A 31 -0.96 -1.71 -1.80
CA GLY A 31 0.02 -2.66 -1.30
C GLY A 31 -0.28 -3.17 0.11
N GLY A 32 0.79 -3.44 0.86
CA GLY A 32 0.75 -4.13 2.15
C GLY A 32 1.36 -5.53 2.02
N SER A 33 2.22 -5.88 2.97
CA SER A 33 2.90 -7.17 3.01
C SER A 33 2.28 -8.08 4.05
N TYR A 34 2.24 -9.38 3.75
CA TYR A 34 1.68 -10.41 4.62
C TYR A 34 2.67 -11.55 4.80
N ILE A 35 2.67 -12.15 5.99
CA ILE A 35 3.47 -13.35 6.28
C ILE A 35 2.51 -14.53 6.34
N HIS A 36 2.78 -15.54 5.51
CA HIS A 36 1.97 -16.75 5.42
C HIS A 36 2.78 -18.00 5.76
N ALA A 37 2.13 -18.97 6.41
CA ALA A 37 2.67 -20.30 6.60
C ALA A 37 2.43 -21.15 5.34
N ALA A 38 3.42 -21.92 4.92
CA ALA A 38 3.24 -22.91 3.87
C ALA A 38 2.34 -24.06 4.36
N THR A 39 1.42 -24.51 3.51
CA THR A 39 0.61 -25.70 3.79
C THR A 39 1.55 -26.92 3.89
N GLY A 40 1.40 -27.70 4.97
CA GLY A 40 2.24 -28.88 5.19
C GLY A 40 3.58 -28.61 5.88
N THR A 41 3.78 -27.42 6.48
CA THR A 41 4.96 -27.16 7.32
C THR A 41 5.14 -28.24 8.39
N ASP A 42 6.38 -28.69 8.57
CA ASP A 42 6.79 -29.65 9.60
C ASP A 42 7.01 -28.99 10.97
N ASN A 43 6.95 -27.66 11.03
CA ASN A 43 7.14 -26.89 12.26
C ASN A 43 6.08 -25.79 12.44
N PRO A 44 4.80 -26.17 12.66
CA PRO A 44 3.71 -25.21 12.77
C PRO A 44 3.83 -24.27 13.98
N GLU A 45 4.46 -24.72 15.07
CA GLU A 45 4.62 -23.93 16.29
C GLU A 45 5.59 -22.76 16.07
N HIS A 46 6.81 -23.01 15.59
CA HIS A 46 7.77 -21.93 15.34
C HIS A 46 7.32 -20.99 14.22
N VAL A 47 6.67 -21.51 13.17
CA VAL A 47 6.12 -20.67 12.11
C VAL A 47 5.06 -19.71 12.67
N LYS A 48 4.16 -20.21 13.53
CA LYS A 48 3.19 -19.36 14.23
C LYS A 48 3.88 -18.30 15.08
N ASP A 49 4.88 -18.67 15.85
CA ASP A 49 5.59 -17.74 16.74
C ASP A 49 6.26 -16.60 15.95
N ILE A 50 6.90 -16.91 14.82
CA ILE A 50 7.51 -15.92 13.93
C ILE A 50 6.44 -14.99 13.35
N ILE A 51 5.33 -15.54 12.83
CA ILE A 51 4.23 -14.74 12.30
C ILE A 51 3.71 -13.78 13.36
N LEU A 52 3.41 -14.27 14.57
CA LEU A 52 2.90 -13.43 15.65
C LEU A 52 3.92 -12.38 16.11
N ALA A 53 5.21 -12.72 16.18
CA ALA A 53 6.25 -11.78 16.53
C ALA A 53 6.37 -10.62 15.53
N LEU A 54 6.18 -10.89 14.24
CA LEU A 54 6.33 -9.90 13.17
C LEU A 54 5.02 -9.22 12.75
N THR A 55 3.86 -9.66 13.25
CA THR A 55 2.54 -9.12 12.83
C THR A 55 1.60 -8.74 13.97
N ALA A 56 1.88 -9.18 15.21
CA ALA A 56 0.98 -9.01 16.34
C ALA A 56 1.65 -8.49 17.62
N ASN A 57 2.99 -8.52 17.70
CA ASN A 57 3.71 -7.95 18.83
C ASN A 57 3.93 -6.44 18.63
N LYS A 58 3.26 -5.63 19.45
CA LYS A 58 3.29 -4.16 19.35
C LYS A 58 4.71 -3.58 19.38
N ASP A 59 5.56 -4.07 20.28
CA ASP A 59 6.91 -3.51 20.47
C ASP A 59 7.79 -3.81 19.25
N ASN A 60 7.70 -5.02 18.70
CA ASN A 60 8.38 -5.37 17.45
C ASN A 60 7.87 -4.53 16.29
N LEU A 61 6.57 -4.30 16.18
CA LEU A 61 5.97 -3.49 15.12
C LEU A 61 6.38 -2.01 15.21
N LEU A 62 6.42 -1.45 16.42
CA LEU A 62 6.94 -0.10 16.66
C LEU A 62 8.43 0.01 16.34
N LYS A 63 9.20 -1.04 16.64
CA LYS A 63 10.61 -1.11 16.26
C LYS A 63 10.77 -1.08 14.74
N ILE A 64 9.98 -1.84 13.99
CA ILE A 64 9.98 -1.82 12.53
C ILE A 64 9.68 -0.40 12.01
N SER A 65 8.63 0.23 12.53
CA SER A 65 8.27 1.60 12.15
C SER A 65 9.36 2.63 12.49
N LYS A 66 10.10 2.43 13.57
CA LYS A 66 11.20 3.33 13.95
C LYS A 66 12.43 3.14 13.07
N GLU A 67 12.80 1.90 12.77
CA GLU A 67 14.06 1.59 12.06
C GLU A 67 13.94 1.70 10.54
N TYR A 68 12.73 1.49 9.97
CA TYR A 68 12.52 1.40 8.52
C TYR A 68 11.40 2.32 8.00
N SER A 69 10.93 3.26 8.83
CA SER A 69 9.81 4.17 8.54
C SER A 69 8.52 3.50 7.99
N ASP A 70 8.36 2.21 8.26
CA ASP A 70 7.23 1.41 7.79
C ASP A 70 5.97 1.71 8.62
N PHE A 71 4.82 1.83 7.94
CA PHE A 71 3.54 1.91 8.64
C PHE A 71 3.02 0.50 8.91
N THR A 72 3.11 0.07 10.16
CA THR A 72 2.71 -1.28 10.58
C THR A 72 1.23 -1.35 10.96
N ASN A 73 0.70 -2.57 11.10
CA ASN A 73 -0.72 -2.82 11.39
C ASN A 73 -1.12 -2.58 12.87
N THR A 74 -0.21 -2.09 13.72
CA THR A 74 -0.52 -1.79 15.13
C THR A 74 -1.22 -0.44 15.25
N GLN A 75 -2.55 -0.44 15.35
CA GLN A 75 -3.31 0.81 15.47
C GLN A 75 -2.86 1.67 16.67
N SER A 76 -2.66 1.04 17.85
CA SER A 76 -2.22 1.77 19.05
C SER A 76 -0.78 2.26 18.93
N GLY A 77 0.13 1.45 18.36
CA GLY A 77 1.50 1.88 18.14
C GLY A 77 1.60 3.01 17.11
N MET A 78 0.82 2.97 16.03
CA MET A 78 0.85 4.04 15.02
C MET A 78 0.29 5.35 15.54
N ARG A 79 -0.68 5.33 16.46
CA ARG A 79 -1.11 6.53 17.19
C ARG A 79 -0.01 7.10 18.09
N GLU A 80 0.75 6.24 18.77
CA GLU A 80 1.89 6.67 19.60
C GLU A 80 2.98 7.30 18.73
N ALA A 81 3.40 6.61 17.65
CA ALA A 81 4.41 7.10 16.70
C ALA A 81 4.03 8.45 16.07
N ALA A 82 2.74 8.64 15.75
CA ALA A 82 2.22 9.90 15.23
C ALA A 82 2.37 11.09 16.20
N THR A 83 2.55 10.85 17.50
CA THR A 83 2.72 11.90 18.51
C THR A 83 4.16 12.08 19.00
N ASP A 84 5.06 11.17 18.63
CA ASP A 84 6.45 11.13 19.12
C ASP A 84 7.44 11.59 18.05
N ASP A 85 7.46 12.90 17.79
CA ASP A 85 8.38 13.51 16.83
C ASP A 85 9.84 13.24 17.17
N ALA A 86 10.18 13.15 18.45
CA ALA A 86 11.56 12.94 18.89
C ALA A 86 12.13 11.58 18.43
N ASN A 87 11.28 10.58 18.23
CA ASN A 87 11.70 9.23 17.81
C ASN A 87 11.33 8.86 16.37
N PHE A 88 10.35 9.54 15.77
CA PHE A 88 9.76 9.15 14.48
C PHE A 88 9.76 10.26 13.41
N ALA A 89 10.36 11.42 13.68
CA ALA A 89 10.65 12.39 12.63
C ALA A 89 11.69 11.83 11.65
N SER A 90 11.50 12.14 10.36
CA SER A 90 12.41 11.72 9.28
C SER A 90 13.30 12.89 8.86
N ASP A 91 14.62 12.68 8.92
CA ASP A 91 15.59 13.66 8.43
C ASP A 91 15.43 13.89 6.91
N PHE A 92 15.19 12.81 6.16
CA PHE A 92 14.91 12.86 4.71
C PHE A 92 13.73 13.78 4.39
N LEU A 93 12.71 13.81 5.25
CA LEU A 93 11.55 14.69 5.13
C LEU A 93 11.71 16.05 5.86
N GLY A 94 12.95 16.45 6.16
CA GLY A 94 13.24 17.75 6.79
C GLY A 94 12.77 17.84 8.24
N GLY A 95 12.82 16.74 8.98
CA GLY A 95 12.34 16.64 10.36
C GLY A 95 10.83 16.44 10.47
N GLN A 96 10.12 16.17 9.38
CA GLN A 96 8.70 15.86 9.41
C GLN A 96 8.43 14.44 9.93
N ASN A 97 7.47 14.32 10.84
CA ASN A 97 6.90 13.03 11.24
C ASN A 97 5.75 12.64 10.30
N ALA A 98 6.00 11.69 9.40
CA ALA A 98 5.01 11.24 8.41
C ALA A 98 3.83 10.49 9.05
N TYR A 99 3.99 9.88 10.23
CA TYR A 99 2.93 9.13 10.90
C TYR A 99 1.75 10.01 11.33
N LYS A 100 1.99 11.32 11.54
CA LYS A 100 0.91 12.32 11.75
C LYS A 100 -0.10 12.37 10.62
N TYR A 101 0.32 12.05 9.41
CA TYR A 101 -0.53 12.05 8.22
C TYR A 101 -1.06 10.64 7.93
N PHE A 102 -0.24 9.61 8.09
CA PHE A 102 -0.65 8.24 7.77
C PHE A 102 -1.66 7.67 8.77
N ALA A 103 -1.48 7.89 10.07
CA ALA A 103 -2.34 7.33 11.10
C ALA A 103 -3.83 7.72 10.94
N PRO A 104 -4.21 9.00 10.79
CA PRO A 104 -5.61 9.37 10.60
C PRO A 104 -6.18 8.86 9.27
N VAL A 105 -5.38 8.89 8.19
CA VAL A 105 -5.81 8.35 6.89
C VAL A 105 -6.14 6.87 7.01
N ALA A 106 -5.27 6.08 7.67
CA ALA A 106 -5.47 4.65 7.85
C ALA A 106 -6.76 4.27 8.59
N GLU A 107 -7.25 5.12 9.49
CA GLU A 107 -8.50 4.89 10.23
C GLU A 107 -9.76 5.05 9.36
N ASN A 108 -9.67 5.81 8.27
CA ASN A 108 -10.81 6.14 7.41
C ASN A 108 -10.85 5.31 6.11
N ILE A 109 -9.81 4.51 5.84
CA ILE A 109 -9.74 3.68 4.63
C ILE A 109 -10.89 2.68 4.60
N LYS A 110 -11.69 2.74 3.54
CA LYS A 110 -12.73 1.75 3.25
C LYS A 110 -12.12 0.63 2.41
N ILE A 111 -11.89 -0.52 3.05
CA ILE A 111 -11.41 -1.71 2.35
C ILE A 111 -12.57 -2.26 1.49
N ALA A 112 -12.40 -2.21 0.17
CA ALA A 112 -13.32 -2.86 -0.75
C ALA A 112 -13.24 -4.39 -0.58
N PRO A 113 -14.35 -5.13 -0.80
CA PRO A 113 -14.30 -6.59 -0.78
C PRO A 113 -13.27 -7.11 -1.77
N LEU A 114 -12.34 -7.92 -1.29
CA LEU A 114 -11.39 -8.59 -2.15
C LEU A 114 -12.02 -9.84 -2.75
N SER A 115 -11.72 -10.10 -4.02
CA SER A 115 -12.23 -11.21 -4.81
C SER A 115 -11.10 -11.94 -5.54
N ALA A 116 -11.39 -13.14 -6.03
CA ALA A 116 -10.44 -13.90 -6.86
C ALA A 116 -10.15 -13.19 -8.21
N TYR A 117 -10.92 -12.17 -8.59
CA TYR A 117 -10.77 -11.44 -9.84
C TYR A 117 -9.83 -10.23 -9.71
N ASP A 118 -9.54 -9.75 -8.49
CA ASP A 118 -8.87 -8.45 -8.28
C ASP A 118 -7.52 -8.35 -8.96
N GLN A 119 -6.70 -9.41 -8.86
CA GLN A 119 -5.40 -9.43 -9.54
C GLN A 119 -5.57 -9.26 -11.05
N GLY A 120 -6.50 -9.99 -11.65
CA GLY A 120 -6.78 -9.87 -13.08
C GLY A 120 -7.31 -8.49 -13.46
N CYS A 121 -8.20 -7.91 -12.64
CA CYS A 121 -8.68 -6.54 -12.83
C CYS A 121 -7.53 -5.52 -12.83
N VAL A 122 -6.63 -5.59 -11.85
CA VAL A 122 -5.49 -4.67 -11.73
C VAL A 122 -4.52 -4.78 -12.92
N GLU A 123 -4.15 -6.00 -13.30
CA GLU A 123 -3.25 -6.21 -14.43
C GLU A 123 -3.87 -5.71 -15.75
N LEU A 124 -5.14 -6.02 -15.97
CA LEU A 124 -5.82 -5.69 -17.23
C LEU A 124 -6.13 -4.20 -17.35
N ILE A 125 -6.48 -3.52 -16.24
CA ILE A 125 -6.73 -2.07 -16.29
C ILE A 125 -5.43 -1.32 -16.57
N GLN A 126 -4.32 -1.71 -15.93
CA GLN A 126 -3.00 -1.12 -16.19
C GLN A 126 -2.57 -1.30 -17.65
N ASN A 127 -2.74 -2.50 -18.20
CA ASN A 127 -2.40 -2.78 -19.60
C ASN A 127 -3.30 -2.01 -20.57
N SER A 128 -4.62 -1.98 -20.34
CA SER A 128 -5.57 -1.34 -21.24
C SER A 128 -5.46 0.18 -21.24
N PHE A 129 -5.12 0.78 -20.10
CA PHE A 129 -4.92 2.22 -19.95
C PHE A 129 -3.51 2.68 -20.26
N GLY A 130 -2.54 1.77 -20.39
CA GLY A 130 -1.15 2.12 -20.68
C GLY A 130 -0.99 2.97 -21.94
N ASP A 131 -1.75 2.67 -23.00
CA ASP A 131 -1.73 3.45 -24.24
C ASP A 131 -2.50 4.78 -24.13
N TYR A 132 -3.55 4.83 -23.32
CA TYR A 132 -4.26 6.09 -23.03
C TYR A 132 -3.36 7.07 -22.26
N LEU A 133 -2.62 6.59 -21.25
CA LEU A 133 -1.66 7.38 -20.48
C LEU A 133 -0.44 7.85 -21.31
N GLN A 134 -0.29 7.32 -22.53
CA GLN A 134 0.73 7.71 -23.51
C GLN A 134 0.12 8.46 -24.71
N ASP A 135 -1.12 8.94 -24.60
CA ASP A 135 -1.85 9.69 -25.64
C ASP A 135 -2.02 8.96 -26.99
N LYS A 136 -1.99 7.62 -27.01
CA LYS A 136 -2.13 6.82 -28.24
C LYS A 136 -3.58 6.46 -28.57
N ILE A 137 -4.43 6.37 -27.55
CA ILE A 137 -5.86 6.08 -27.66
C ILE A 137 -6.63 6.99 -26.71
N ASP A 138 -7.92 7.20 -26.98
CA ASP A 138 -8.79 7.91 -26.06
C ASP A 138 -9.26 7.05 -24.88
N PHE A 139 -9.86 7.70 -23.90
CA PHE A 139 -10.33 7.08 -22.66
C PHE A 139 -11.41 6.01 -22.93
N ASP A 140 -12.35 6.27 -23.84
CA ASP A 140 -13.43 5.35 -24.17
C ASP A 140 -12.89 4.07 -24.82
N LYS A 141 -11.86 4.21 -25.67
CA LYS A 141 -11.17 3.07 -26.27
C LYS A 141 -10.43 2.26 -25.21
N ALA A 142 -9.77 2.90 -24.24
CA ALA A 142 -9.14 2.19 -23.12
C ALA A 142 -10.16 1.42 -22.27
N LYS A 143 -11.32 2.02 -21.97
CA LYS A 143 -12.42 1.33 -21.28
C LYS A 143 -12.92 0.12 -22.05
N SER A 144 -13.20 0.28 -23.35
CA SER A 144 -13.65 -0.81 -24.21
C SER A 144 -12.63 -1.95 -24.30
N ASN A 145 -11.33 -1.62 -24.36
CA ASN A 145 -10.26 -2.62 -24.33
C ASN A 145 -10.25 -3.38 -23.00
N PHE A 146 -10.39 -2.68 -21.87
CA PHE A 146 -10.48 -3.31 -20.54
C PHE A 146 -11.69 -4.23 -20.43
N GLU A 147 -12.88 -3.76 -20.82
CA GLU A 147 -14.11 -4.56 -20.79
C GLU A 147 -14.01 -5.83 -21.64
N THR A 148 -13.34 -5.73 -22.79
CA THR A 148 -13.08 -6.91 -23.64
C THR A 148 -12.15 -7.88 -22.91
N ALA A 149 -11.00 -7.39 -22.43
CA ALA A 149 -9.98 -8.23 -21.81
C ALA A 149 -10.47 -8.91 -20.52
N ILE A 150 -11.27 -8.21 -19.70
CA ILE A 150 -11.76 -8.78 -18.44
C ILE A 150 -12.80 -9.87 -18.69
N LYS A 151 -13.67 -9.71 -19.69
CA LYS A 151 -14.67 -10.72 -20.09
C LYS A 151 -14.03 -11.94 -20.78
N GLU A 152 -12.94 -11.73 -21.51
CA GLU A 152 -12.17 -12.84 -22.09
C GLU A 152 -11.45 -13.65 -21.01
N ARG A 153 -10.87 -12.98 -20.01
CA ARG A 153 -10.18 -13.65 -18.89
C ARG A 153 -11.14 -14.35 -17.93
N TYR A 154 -12.29 -13.72 -17.66
CA TYR A 154 -13.30 -14.22 -16.74
C TYR A 154 -14.67 -14.23 -17.45
N PRO A 155 -15.01 -15.30 -18.19
CA PRO A 155 -16.23 -15.37 -19.00
C PRO A 155 -17.55 -15.30 -18.20
N ASP A 156 -17.48 -15.48 -16.88
CA ASP A 156 -18.59 -15.33 -15.95
C ASP A 156 -18.88 -13.86 -15.57
N ILE A 157 -17.97 -12.93 -15.88
CA ILE A 157 -18.22 -11.49 -15.76
C ILE A 157 -19.07 -11.03 -16.94
N THR A 158 -20.33 -10.67 -16.68
CA THR A 158 -21.26 -10.22 -17.74
C THR A 158 -21.34 -8.71 -17.89
N GLU A 159 -21.02 -7.96 -16.84
CA GLU A 159 -21.15 -6.50 -16.77
C GLU A 159 -19.95 -5.88 -16.05
N VAL A 160 -19.54 -4.69 -16.51
CA VAL A 160 -18.51 -3.86 -15.88
C VAL A 160 -19.15 -2.53 -15.51
N GLN A 161 -19.12 -2.18 -14.22
CA GLN A 161 -19.61 -0.91 -13.72
C GLN A 161 -18.45 0.03 -13.46
N TRP A 162 -18.45 1.17 -14.13
CA TRP A 162 -17.46 2.21 -13.94
C TRP A 162 -17.93 3.17 -12.84
N ALA A 163 -16.99 3.68 -12.05
CA ALA A 163 -17.27 4.73 -11.08
C ALA A 163 -17.78 5.99 -11.80
N GLU A 164 -18.78 6.65 -11.20
CA GLU A 164 -19.30 7.95 -11.63
C GLU A 164 -18.38 9.11 -11.20
#